data_AF-A0A0K9P704-F1
#
_entry.id   AF-A0A0K9P704-F1
#
_cell.length_a   1.000
_cell.length_b   1.000
_cell.length_c   1.000
_cell.angle_alpha   90.00
_cell.angle_beta   90.00
_cell.angle_gamma   90.00
#
_symmetry.space_group_name_H-M   'P 1'
#
loop_
_entity.id
_entity.type
_entity.pdbx_description
1 polymer ?
#
loop_
_entity_poly.entity_id
_entity_poly.type
_entity_poly.pdbx_seq_one_letter_code
_entity_poly.pdbx_strand_id
1 'polypeptide(L)'
;MADFGAEQQQQNQLGLIPGLPDDLSMDCLIKVPHRFHSNLRCVCRNWRSLISSSSYYSRRRLSKTTDPLICLIQSHVTDLTVPGKSNIWDPRPTYTATLYNPIANTWHRHPSITIPIFARSVEVAGKLILFGGWDSVTLNAICDVQIVDTATGQCRRGKPMSIARSFFAYAVVGSFVYIAGGHDNQKNALNTAEIYDPDSDEWQSLPTMNEERDECQGVSIGGKFMVISGYTTDNQGGFRRGGESYDPKTLKWVKEDDELWGSDGDLPWVESPRSVIFALPTPKGERLWHLDCSARGKCIKEYDWNAKTWCVVADAPEKLETNPFVTVVGGEEVFVVGSDGEKKHRAWMMKDTRIQRKWEEIIVPFEFSNFAYSPVAFFI
;
A
#
# COMPACT_ATOMS: atom_id res chain seq x y z
N MET A 1 9.80 -51.90 -27.35
CA MET A 1 9.78 -51.33 -25.99
C MET A 1 10.52 -49.98 -25.97
N ALA A 2 10.26 -49.12 -26.98
CA ALA A 2 11.07 -47.92 -27.25
C ALA A 2 10.19 -46.72 -27.66
N ASP A 3 8.97 -46.61 -27.10
CA ASP A 3 7.99 -45.59 -27.51
C ASP A 3 7.44 -44.76 -26.32
N PHE A 4 7.76 -45.13 -25.07
CA PHE A 4 7.30 -44.40 -23.88
C PHE A 4 8.18 -43.19 -23.48
N GLY A 5 9.34 -43.01 -24.12
CA GLY A 5 10.27 -41.91 -23.81
C GLY A 5 10.01 -40.63 -24.60
N ALA A 6 9.35 -40.71 -25.76
CA ALA A 6 9.09 -39.55 -26.62
C ALA A 6 7.87 -38.75 -26.15
N GLU A 7 6.84 -39.40 -25.62
CA GLU A 7 5.64 -38.72 -25.11
C GLU A 7 5.92 -37.88 -23.85
N GLN A 8 6.85 -38.31 -23.00
CA GLN A 8 7.27 -37.54 -21.82
C GLN A 8 8.15 -36.32 -22.15
N GLN A 9 8.88 -36.34 -23.27
CA GLN A 9 9.63 -35.17 -23.75
C GLN A 9 8.73 -34.17 -24.51
N GLN A 10 7.62 -34.62 -25.09
CA GLN A 10 6.69 -33.77 -25.83
C GLN A 10 5.72 -32.97 -24.93
N GLN A 11 5.49 -33.44 -23.70
CA GLN A 11 4.69 -32.70 -22.71
C GLN A 11 5.36 -31.42 -22.19
N ASN A 12 6.67 -31.26 -22.37
CA ASN A 12 7.42 -30.05 -21.98
C ASN A 12 7.52 -28.99 -23.10
N GLN A 13 6.84 -29.16 -24.24
CA GLN A 13 6.86 -28.21 -25.37
C GLN A 13 5.48 -27.71 -25.82
N LEU A 14 4.44 -27.88 -25.01
CA LEU A 14 3.16 -27.20 -25.27
C LEU A 14 3.29 -25.75 -24.80
N GLY A 15 3.73 -24.90 -25.74
CA GLY A 15 3.70 -23.45 -25.60
C GLY A 15 2.31 -22.95 -25.19
N LEU A 16 2.24 -21.72 -24.68
CA LEU A 16 1.04 -21.18 -24.03
C LEU A 16 -0.21 -21.28 -24.93
N ILE A 17 -0.11 -20.93 -26.21
CA ILE A 17 -1.16 -21.12 -27.20
C ILE A 17 -0.59 -21.98 -28.34
N PRO A 18 -1.18 -23.15 -28.66
CA PRO A 18 -0.70 -23.98 -29.76
C PRO A 18 -0.63 -23.19 -31.08
N GLY A 19 0.54 -23.22 -31.73
CA GLY A 19 0.78 -22.50 -32.99
C GLY A 19 1.20 -21.03 -32.83
N LEU A 20 1.31 -20.51 -31.60
CA LEU A 20 1.89 -19.21 -31.32
C LEU A 20 3.17 -19.33 -30.49
N PRO A 21 4.20 -18.53 -30.79
CA PRO A 21 5.29 -18.26 -29.87
C PRO A 21 4.79 -17.79 -28.48
N ASP A 22 5.52 -18.12 -27.42
CA ASP A 22 5.10 -17.81 -26.04
C ASP A 22 5.02 -16.30 -25.76
N ASP A 23 5.87 -15.50 -26.39
CA ASP A 23 5.84 -14.04 -26.29
C ASP A 23 4.57 -13.43 -26.89
N LEU A 24 4.14 -13.90 -28.07
CA LEU A 24 2.88 -13.48 -28.69
C LEU A 24 1.67 -14.04 -27.94
N SER A 25 1.77 -15.29 -27.46
CA SER A 25 0.73 -15.89 -26.62
C SER A 25 0.50 -15.07 -25.36
N MET A 26 1.58 -14.63 -24.72
CA MET A 26 1.54 -13.75 -23.58
C MET A 26 0.88 -12.41 -23.93
N ASP A 27 1.25 -11.78 -25.04
CA ASP A 27 0.64 -10.50 -25.49
C ASP A 27 -0.86 -10.62 -25.78
N CYS A 28 -1.33 -11.80 -26.17
CA CYS A 28 -2.76 -12.09 -26.29
C CYS A 28 -3.42 -12.21 -24.91
N LEU A 29 -2.83 -12.98 -24.00
CA LEU A 29 -3.42 -13.22 -22.67
C LEU A 29 -3.47 -11.95 -21.81
N ILE A 30 -2.44 -11.10 -21.86
CA ILE A 30 -2.41 -9.83 -21.09
C ILE A 30 -3.47 -8.82 -21.54
N LYS A 31 -4.12 -9.01 -22.69
CA LYS A 31 -5.21 -8.14 -23.15
C LYS A 31 -6.58 -8.56 -22.62
N VAL A 32 -6.69 -9.75 -22.02
CA VAL A 32 -7.96 -10.23 -21.49
C VAL A 32 -8.31 -9.46 -20.20
N PRO A 33 -9.51 -8.85 -20.10
CA PRO A 33 -9.93 -8.15 -18.89
C PRO A 33 -9.92 -9.05 -17.64
N HIS A 34 -9.56 -8.50 -16.48
CA HIS A 34 -9.43 -9.26 -15.23
C HIS A 34 -10.65 -10.08 -14.85
N ARG A 35 -11.86 -9.57 -15.10
CA ARG A 35 -13.11 -10.28 -14.82
C ARG A 35 -13.20 -11.68 -15.46
N PHE A 36 -12.37 -11.96 -16.47
CA PHE A 36 -12.30 -13.27 -17.15
C PHE A 36 -11.07 -14.11 -16.74
N HIS A 37 -10.20 -13.63 -15.85
CA HIS A 37 -8.99 -14.36 -15.44
C HIS A 37 -9.33 -15.67 -14.74
N SER A 38 -10.42 -15.72 -13.96
CA SER A 38 -10.95 -16.96 -13.39
C SER A 38 -11.24 -18.01 -14.48
N ASN A 39 -11.82 -17.59 -15.61
CA ASN A 39 -12.09 -18.47 -16.76
C ASN A 39 -10.80 -18.90 -17.46
N LEU A 40 -9.84 -17.99 -17.65
CA LEU A 40 -8.55 -18.32 -18.27
C LEU A 40 -7.78 -19.37 -17.45
N ARG A 41 -7.81 -19.29 -16.11
CA ARG A 41 -7.16 -20.27 -15.21
C ARG A 41 -7.78 -21.67 -15.28
N CYS A 42 -8.97 -21.80 -15.87
CA CYS A 42 -9.64 -23.08 -16.08
C CYS A 42 -9.26 -23.75 -17.41
N VAL A 43 -8.56 -23.05 -18.31
CA VAL A 43 -8.19 -23.58 -19.63
C VAL A 43 -7.14 -24.68 -19.54
N CYS A 44 -6.00 -24.42 -18.88
CA CYS A 44 -4.94 -25.41 -18.68
C CYS A 44 -4.05 -25.08 -17.47
N ARG A 45 -3.21 -26.03 -17.04
CA ARG A 45 -2.26 -25.84 -15.93
C ARG A 45 -1.24 -24.73 -16.20
N ASN A 46 -0.77 -24.60 -17.43
CA ASN A 46 0.20 -23.56 -17.82
C ASN A 46 -0.41 -22.16 -17.69
N TRP A 47 -1.64 -21.94 -18.15
CA TRP A 47 -2.33 -20.65 -18.00
C TRP A 47 -2.64 -20.36 -16.54
N ARG A 48 -3.05 -21.37 -15.77
CA ARG A 48 -3.27 -21.22 -14.33
C ARG A 48 -2.01 -20.75 -13.61
N SER A 49 -0.86 -21.36 -13.93
CA SER A 49 0.44 -20.98 -13.37
C SER A 49 0.85 -19.58 -13.80
N LEU A 50 0.75 -19.28 -15.10
CA LEU A 50 1.10 -17.98 -15.67
C LEU A 50 0.26 -16.84 -15.07
N ILE A 51 -1.07 -16.99 -14.99
CA ILE A 51 -1.96 -15.93 -14.49
C ILE A 51 -1.80 -15.70 -12.99
N SER A 52 -1.28 -16.67 -12.25
CA SER A 52 -0.90 -16.51 -10.84
C SER A 52 0.57 -16.07 -10.67
N SER A 53 1.31 -15.84 -11.76
CA SER A 53 2.73 -15.45 -11.69
C SER A 53 2.93 -13.94 -11.66
N SER A 54 3.99 -13.51 -10.95
CA SER A 54 4.40 -12.10 -10.85
C SER A 54 4.78 -11.51 -12.22
N SER A 55 5.36 -12.32 -13.12
CA SER A 55 5.76 -11.89 -14.46
C SER A 55 4.57 -11.52 -15.36
N TYR A 56 3.41 -12.17 -15.16
CA TYR A 56 2.19 -11.85 -15.88
C TYR A 56 1.65 -10.47 -15.54
N TYR A 57 1.51 -10.15 -14.26
CA TYR A 57 1.06 -8.82 -13.83
C TYR A 57 2.08 -7.72 -14.14
N SER A 58 3.37 -8.03 -14.04
CA SER A 58 4.44 -7.10 -14.44
C SER A 58 4.31 -6.71 -15.92
N ARG A 59 4.05 -7.67 -16.82
CA ARG A 59 3.87 -7.40 -18.26
C ARG A 59 2.55 -6.70 -18.57
N ARG A 60 1.44 -7.08 -17.91
CA ARG A 60 0.15 -6.39 -18.01
C ARG A 60 0.29 -4.90 -17.69
N ARG A 61 0.94 -4.57 -16.56
CA ARG A 61 1.21 -3.20 -16.13
C ARG A 61 1.98 -2.39 -17.19
N LEU A 62 3.02 -2.99 -17.80
CA LEU A 62 3.78 -2.35 -18.87
C LEU A 62 2.95 -2.09 -20.14
N SER A 63 2.01 -2.99 -20.45
CA SER A 63 1.16 -2.89 -21.65
C SER A 63 -0.05 -1.95 -21.52
N LYS A 64 -0.32 -1.42 -20.31
CA LYS A 64 -1.47 -0.54 -20.00
C LYS A 64 -2.84 -1.16 -20.34
N THR A 65 -2.96 -2.49 -20.28
CA THR A 65 -4.21 -3.24 -20.55
C THR A 65 -5.02 -3.55 -19.29
N THR A 66 -4.66 -2.91 -18.18
CA THR A 66 -5.18 -3.23 -16.84
C THR A 66 -6.18 -2.20 -16.35
N ASP A 67 -7.24 -2.67 -15.71
CA ASP A 67 -8.14 -1.78 -14.98
C ASP A 67 -7.49 -1.45 -13.61
N PRO A 68 -7.46 -0.18 -13.19
CA PRO A 68 -7.07 0.17 -11.83
C PRO A 68 -8.13 -0.32 -10.84
N LEU A 69 -7.66 -0.85 -9.72
CA LEU A 69 -8.44 -1.03 -8.49
C LEU A 69 -7.71 -0.38 -7.34
N ILE A 70 -8.48 0.09 -6.38
CA ILE A 70 -7.95 0.61 -5.10
C ILE A 70 -8.51 -0.26 -3.98
N CYS A 71 -7.63 -0.89 -3.21
CA CYS A 71 -7.99 -1.56 -1.97
C CYS A 71 -7.82 -0.59 -0.79
N LEU A 72 -8.85 -0.47 0.03
CA LEU A 72 -8.84 0.25 1.30
C LEU A 72 -9.02 -0.75 2.43
N ILE A 73 -8.35 -0.54 3.56
CA ILE A 73 -8.72 -1.22 4.81
C ILE A 73 -9.78 -0.34 5.48
N GLN A 74 -10.96 -0.91 5.70
CA GLN A 74 -12.11 -0.15 6.19
C GLN A 74 -12.71 -0.79 7.43
N SER A 75 -13.06 0.07 8.40
CA SER A 75 -13.77 -0.36 9.59
C SER A 75 -15.23 -0.70 9.27
N HIS A 76 -15.69 -1.77 9.88
CA HIS A 76 -17.02 -2.32 9.77
C HIS A 76 -17.55 -2.56 11.19
N VAL A 77 -18.73 -2.00 11.46
CA VAL A 77 -19.47 -2.25 12.70
C VAL A 77 -20.43 -3.40 12.40
N THR A 78 -20.19 -4.56 12.99
CA THR A 78 -21.12 -5.69 12.91
C THR A 78 -22.21 -5.52 13.96
N ASP A 79 -23.45 -5.28 13.55
CA ASP A 79 -24.63 -5.53 14.39
C ASP A 79 -24.80 -7.05 14.54
N LEU A 80 -24.23 -7.64 15.58
CA LEU A 80 -24.47 -9.05 15.89
C LEU A 80 -25.82 -9.22 16.58
N THR A 81 -26.90 -9.25 15.80
CA THR A 81 -28.21 -9.73 16.29
C THR A 81 -28.19 -11.25 16.38
N VAL A 82 -27.76 -11.80 17.53
CA VAL A 82 -27.94 -13.24 17.82
C VAL A 82 -29.38 -13.47 18.28
N PRO A 83 -30.19 -14.31 17.60
CA PRO A 83 -31.55 -14.60 18.04
C PRO A 83 -31.52 -15.22 19.45
N GLY A 84 -32.14 -14.54 20.43
CA GLY A 84 -32.30 -15.07 21.79
C GLY A 84 -31.25 -14.67 22.82
N LYS A 85 -30.32 -13.75 22.53
CA LYS A 85 -29.48 -13.09 23.55
C LYS A 85 -29.58 -11.58 23.40
N SER A 86 -29.79 -10.88 24.52
CA SER A 86 -29.81 -9.41 24.61
C SER A 86 -28.67 -8.78 23.81
N ASN A 87 -28.94 -7.67 23.11
CA ASN A 87 -27.98 -6.87 22.34
C ASN A 87 -26.61 -6.74 23.03
N ILE A 88 -25.66 -7.63 22.71
CA ILE A 88 -24.26 -7.43 23.07
C ILE A 88 -23.67 -6.61 21.93
N TRP A 89 -23.68 -5.30 22.09
CA TRP A 89 -22.91 -4.40 21.24
C TRP A 89 -21.42 -4.65 21.55
N ASP A 90 -20.68 -5.30 20.64
CA ASP A 90 -19.21 -5.31 20.73
C ASP A 90 -18.71 -4.00 20.12
N PRO A 91 -18.17 -3.06 20.93
CA PRO A 91 -17.70 -1.76 20.46
C PRO A 91 -16.49 -1.85 19.52
N ARG A 92 -15.87 -3.02 19.37
CA ARG A 92 -14.59 -3.14 18.67
C ARG A 92 -14.78 -3.14 17.16
N PRO A 93 -14.21 -2.16 16.44
CA PRO A 93 -14.31 -2.13 14.99
C PRO A 93 -13.63 -3.35 14.39
N THR A 94 -14.34 -4.06 13.53
CA THR A 94 -13.74 -5.10 12.67
C THR A 94 -13.22 -4.43 11.40
N TYR A 95 -12.12 -4.91 10.82
CA TYR A 95 -11.57 -4.34 9.59
C TYR A 95 -11.67 -5.35 8.45
N THR A 96 -12.01 -4.84 7.27
CA THR A 96 -12.16 -5.61 6.04
C THR A 96 -11.60 -4.83 4.86
N ALA A 97 -11.29 -5.54 3.77
CA ALA A 97 -10.84 -4.90 2.53
C ALA A 97 -12.05 -4.42 1.72
N THR A 98 -12.02 -3.16 1.31
CA THR A 98 -12.97 -2.56 0.37
C THR A 98 -12.24 -2.29 -0.93
N LEU A 99 -12.79 -2.73 -2.06
CA LEU A 99 -12.29 -2.51 -3.40
C LEU A 99 -13.11 -1.43 -4.10
N TYR A 100 -12.43 -0.41 -4.61
CA TYR A 100 -13.01 0.64 -5.45
C TYR A 100 -12.46 0.54 -6.87
N ASN A 101 -13.35 0.51 -7.86
CA ASN A 101 -13.01 0.61 -9.27
C ASN A 101 -13.29 2.05 -9.75
N PRO A 102 -12.26 2.87 -10.02
CA PRO A 102 -12.45 4.26 -10.43
C PRO A 102 -12.97 4.42 -11.87
N ILE A 103 -12.84 3.40 -12.74
CA ILE A 103 -13.40 3.44 -14.10
C ILE A 103 -14.90 3.18 -14.08
N ALA A 104 -15.31 2.10 -13.40
CA ALA A 104 -16.72 1.72 -13.29
C ALA A 104 -17.47 2.53 -12.22
N ASN A 105 -16.75 3.22 -11.35
CA ASN A 105 -17.25 3.87 -10.14
C ASN A 105 -18.06 2.92 -9.24
N THR A 106 -17.53 1.71 -9.04
CA THR A 106 -18.18 0.68 -8.22
C THR A 106 -17.36 0.35 -6.98
N TRP A 107 -18.07 0.01 -5.91
CA TRP A 107 -17.52 -0.35 -4.61
C TRP A 107 -17.91 -1.78 -4.28
N HIS A 108 -16.96 -2.56 -3.79
CA HIS A 108 -17.16 -3.96 -3.43
C HIS A 108 -16.42 -4.28 -2.13
N ARG A 109 -17.02 -5.13 -1.29
CA ARG A 109 -16.35 -5.64 -0.09
C ARG A 109 -15.69 -6.98 -0.40
N HIS A 110 -14.45 -7.16 0.04
CA HIS A 110 -13.79 -8.46 -0.08
C HIS A 110 -14.47 -9.46 0.87
N PRO A 111 -14.96 -10.61 0.37
CA PRO A 111 -16.00 -11.38 1.06
C PRO A 111 -15.54 -12.12 2.33
N SER A 112 -14.23 -12.24 2.61
CA SER A 112 -13.77 -13.18 3.65
C SER A 112 -12.39 -12.91 4.29
N ILE A 113 -11.90 -11.66 4.30
CA ILE A 113 -10.60 -11.37 4.96
C ILE A 113 -10.85 -10.53 6.22
N THR A 114 -10.44 -11.10 7.35
CA THR A 114 -10.34 -10.40 8.63
C THR A 114 -8.99 -9.72 8.71
N ILE A 115 -9.01 -8.40 8.85
CA ILE A 115 -7.80 -7.59 8.88
C ILE A 115 -7.51 -7.17 10.33
N PRO A 116 -6.27 -7.35 10.82
CA PRO A 116 -5.87 -6.83 12.13
C PRO A 116 -5.99 -5.31 12.21
N ILE A 117 -6.14 -4.79 13.43
CA ILE A 117 -6.32 -3.35 13.65
C ILE A 117 -5.05 -2.62 13.23
N PHE A 118 -5.15 -1.55 12.44
CA PHE A 118 -4.00 -0.78 11.94
C PHE A 118 -2.96 -1.59 11.12
N ALA A 119 -3.32 -2.77 10.62
CA ALA A 119 -2.48 -3.50 9.67
C ALA A 119 -2.16 -2.64 8.44
N ARG A 120 -0.96 -2.77 7.87
CA ARG A 120 -0.57 -2.08 6.64
C ARG A 120 -0.88 -2.96 5.42
N SER A 121 -1.04 -2.33 4.26
CA SER A 121 -1.25 -3.00 2.98
C SER A 121 -0.29 -2.45 1.93
N VAL A 122 0.22 -3.32 1.07
CA VAL A 122 0.95 -2.97 -0.16
C VAL A 122 0.56 -3.94 -1.27
N GLU A 123 0.78 -3.54 -2.52
CA GLU A 123 0.72 -4.45 -3.67
C GLU A 123 2.10 -4.66 -4.27
N VAL A 124 2.41 -5.93 -4.51
CA VAL A 124 3.61 -6.34 -5.23
C VAL A 124 3.23 -7.46 -6.21
N ALA A 125 3.35 -7.16 -7.50
CA ALA A 125 3.25 -8.12 -8.61
C ALA A 125 2.01 -9.04 -8.58
N GLY A 126 0.82 -8.46 -8.39
CA GLY A 126 -0.45 -9.18 -8.35
C GLY A 126 -0.76 -9.80 -6.98
N LYS A 127 -0.03 -9.41 -5.93
CA LYS A 127 -0.26 -9.85 -4.55
C LYS A 127 -0.51 -8.65 -3.67
N LEU A 128 -1.67 -8.60 -3.03
CA LEU A 128 -1.95 -7.66 -1.95
C LEU A 128 -1.43 -8.27 -0.65
N ILE A 129 -0.49 -7.60 0.00
CA ILE A 129 0.19 -8.07 1.22
C ILE A 129 -0.32 -7.22 2.38
N LEU A 130 -0.87 -7.86 3.41
CA LEU A 130 -1.34 -7.27 4.66
C LEU A 130 -0.42 -7.69 5.80
N PHE A 131 0.06 -6.74 6.62
CA PHE A 131 1.10 -7.03 7.59
C PHE A 131 1.10 -6.11 8.80
N GLY A 132 1.49 -6.68 9.95
CA GLY A 132 1.60 -5.97 11.22
C GLY A 132 0.27 -5.44 11.75
N GLY A 133 0.34 -4.38 12.55
CA GLY A 133 -0.80 -3.81 13.24
C GLY A 133 -0.98 -4.45 14.62
N TRP A 134 -2.22 -4.51 15.10
CA TRP A 134 -2.58 -5.04 16.40
C TRP A 134 -3.61 -6.18 16.28
N ASP A 135 -3.44 -7.18 17.13
CA ASP A 135 -4.44 -8.23 17.32
C ASP A 135 -5.76 -7.62 17.84
N SER A 136 -6.89 -8.01 17.24
CA SER A 136 -8.19 -7.39 17.53
C SER A 136 -8.73 -7.69 18.94
N VAL A 137 -8.15 -8.66 19.63
CA VAL A 137 -8.59 -9.07 20.98
C VAL A 137 -7.65 -8.53 22.04
N THR A 138 -6.36 -8.80 21.89
CA THR A 138 -5.32 -8.48 22.89
C THR A 138 -4.75 -7.07 22.73
N LEU A 139 -4.96 -6.43 21.57
CA LEU A 139 -4.38 -5.12 21.21
C LEU A 139 -2.84 -5.09 21.24
N ASN A 140 -2.21 -6.25 21.26
CA ASN A 140 -0.77 -6.39 21.10
C ASN A 140 -0.38 -6.20 19.65
N ALA A 141 0.79 -5.62 19.40
CA ALA A 141 1.40 -5.65 18.09
C ALA A 141 1.64 -7.09 17.64
N ILE A 142 1.49 -7.31 16.33
CA ILE A 142 1.65 -8.61 15.71
C ILE A 142 2.71 -8.57 14.60
N CYS A 143 3.25 -9.74 14.28
CA CYS A 143 4.19 -9.93 13.18
C CYS A 143 3.58 -10.63 11.96
N ASP A 144 2.26 -10.87 11.99
CA ASP A 144 1.59 -11.66 10.95
C ASP A 144 1.62 -10.98 9.59
N VAL A 145 1.68 -11.82 8.56
CA VAL A 145 1.59 -11.45 7.15
C VAL A 145 0.50 -12.29 6.51
N GLN A 146 -0.42 -11.64 5.80
CA GLN A 146 -1.42 -12.27 4.95
C GLN A 146 -1.20 -11.82 3.50
N ILE A 147 -1.32 -12.75 2.57
CA ILE A 147 -1.07 -12.51 1.15
C ILE A 147 -2.32 -12.92 0.38
N VAL A 148 -2.87 -11.96 -0.35
CA VAL A 148 -4.05 -12.13 -1.19
C VAL A 148 -3.62 -12.08 -2.64
N ASP A 149 -3.80 -13.17 -3.35
CA ASP A 149 -3.60 -13.19 -4.80
C ASP A 149 -4.76 -12.41 -5.44
N THR A 150 -4.44 -11.30 -6.14
CA THR A 150 -5.44 -10.39 -6.72
C THR A 150 -6.17 -11.00 -7.93
N ALA A 151 -5.63 -12.06 -8.54
CA ALA A 151 -6.27 -12.81 -9.61
C ALA A 151 -7.42 -13.68 -9.07
N THR A 152 -7.25 -14.18 -7.86
CA THR A 152 -8.09 -15.26 -7.31
C THR A 152 -8.91 -14.87 -6.11
N GLY A 153 -8.53 -13.80 -5.42
CA GLY A 153 -9.04 -13.45 -4.09
C GLY A 153 -8.66 -14.45 -3.00
N GLN A 154 -7.82 -15.45 -3.30
CA GLN A 154 -7.38 -16.43 -2.29
C GLN A 154 -6.37 -15.79 -1.35
N CYS A 155 -6.63 -15.96 -0.06
CA CYS A 155 -5.75 -15.51 1.01
C CYS A 155 -4.93 -16.68 1.55
N ARG A 156 -3.64 -16.45 1.81
CA ARG A 156 -2.76 -17.36 2.54
C ARG A 156 -1.96 -16.59 3.59
N ARG A 157 -1.47 -17.30 4.62
CA ARG A 157 -0.47 -16.75 5.54
C ARG A 157 0.89 -16.70 4.85
N GLY A 158 1.59 -15.58 4.98
CA GLY A 158 3.00 -15.44 4.61
C GLY A 158 3.91 -15.70 5.80
N LYS A 159 5.22 -15.68 5.57
CA LYS A 159 6.22 -15.73 6.63
C LYS A 159 6.06 -14.50 7.54
N PRO A 160 5.99 -14.66 8.87
CA PRO A 160 5.85 -13.52 9.77
C PRO A 160 7.14 -12.69 9.81
N MET A 161 6.99 -11.39 10.10
CA MET A 161 8.11 -10.50 10.42
C MET A 161 8.87 -11.03 11.65
N SER A 162 10.16 -10.71 11.77
CA SER A 162 10.93 -11.13 12.95
C SER A 162 10.51 -10.40 14.23
N ILE A 163 9.99 -9.17 14.08
CA ILE A 163 9.54 -8.33 15.19
C ILE A 163 8.08 -7.92 14.96
N ALA A 164 7.25 -8.14 15.97
CA ALA A 164 5.88 -7.64 16.00
C ALA A 164 5.87 -6.11 16.07
N ARG A 165 5.14 -5.46 15.16
CA ARG A 165 5.18 -4.00 15.04
C ARG A 165 3.86 -3.40 14.55
N SER A 166 3.61 -2.17 14.98
CA SER A 166 2.54 -1.30 14.46
C SER A 166 3.08 0.11 14.20
N PHE A 167 2.35 0.93 13.45
CA PHE A 167 2.71 2.33 13.12
C PHE A 167 4.11 2.54 12.52
N PHE A 168 4.65 1.51 11.89
CA PHE A 168 5.94 1.52 11.21
C PHE A 168 5.84 2.10 9.79
N ALA A 169 6.98 2.56 9.28
CA ALA A 169 7.16 2.96 7.90
C ALA A 169 7.26 1.74 6.98
N TYR A 170 6.67 1.83 5.80
CA TYR A 170 6.72 0.78 4.78
C TYR A 170 6.71 1.38 3.38
N ALA A 171 7.35 0.71 2.42
CA ALA A 171 7.26 1.06 1.01
C ALA A 171 7.65 -0.13 0.11
N VAL A 172 7.23 -0.09 -1.14
CA VAL A 172 7.69 -1.03 -2.17
C VAL A 172 8.84 -0.39 -2.94
N VAL A 173 10.02 -1.02 -2.92
CA VAL A 173 11.19 -0.59 -3.71
C VAL A 173 11.56 -1.74 -4.65
N GLY A 174 11.36 -1.53 -5.94
CA GLY A 174 11.45 -2.60 -6.93
C GLY A 174 10.38 -3.67 -6.70
N SER A 175 10.79 -4.90 -6.45
CA SER A 175 9.90 -6.04 -6.18
C SER A 175 9.84 -6.46 -4.70
N PHE A 176 10.42 -5.65 -3.81
CA PHE A 176 10.52 -5.99 -2.39
C PHE A 176 9.74 -5.01 -1.53
N VAL A 177 9.21 -5.50 -0.41
CA VAL A 177 8.57 -4.67 0.61
C VAL A 177 9.59 -4.35 1.67
N TYR A 178 9.82 -3.07 1.91
CA TYR A 178 10.67 -2.58 2.99
C TYR A 178 9.82 -2.13 4.16
N ILE A 179 10.26 -2.43 5.38
CA ILE A 179 9.67 -1.94 6.61
C ILE A 179 10.75 -1.41 7.56
N ALA A 180 10.42 -0.38 8.34
CA ALA A 180 11.30 0.12 9.38
C ALA A 180 10.52 0.86 10.47
N GLY A 181 11.05 0.82 11.69
CA GLY A 181 10.47 1.52 12.83
C GLY A 181 9.14 0.92 13.29
N GLY A 182 8.27 1.78 13.80
CA GLY A 182 7.05 1.47 14.54
C GLY A 182 7.34 1.22 16.01
N HIS A 183 6.40 0.55 16.68
CA HIS A 183 6.58 0.13 18.07
C HIS A 183 6.29 -1.35 18.31
N ASP A 184 6.93 -1.90 19.34
CA ASP A 184 6.69 -3.26 19.84
C ASP A 184 5.49 -3.34 20.81
N ASN A 185 5.28 -4.52 21.42
CA ASN A 185 4.20 -4.73 22.40
C ASN A 185 4.32 -3.89 23.67
N GLN A 186 5.53 -3.44 24.00
CA GLN A 186 5.80 -2.59 25.15
C GLN A 186 5.73 -1.09 24.80
N LYS A 187 5.35 -0.77 23.55
CA LYS A 187 5.30 0.60 23.01
C LYS A 187 6.67 1.27 22.93
N ASN A 188 7.75 0.49 22.90
CA ASN A 188 9.08 1.00 22.58
C ASN A 188 9.17 1.26 21.08
N ALA A 189 9.63 2.44 20.69
CA ALA A 189 9.94 2.75 19.31
C ALA A 189 11.07 1.84 18.82
N LEU A 190 11.01 1.45 17.55
CA LEU A 190 11.98 0.56 16.93
C LEU A 190 12.90 1.34 15.98
N ASN A 191 14.16 0.93 15.89
CA ASN A 191 15.09 1.33 14.83
C ASN A 191 15.37 0.18 13.85
N THR A 192 14.73 -0.97 14.02
CA THR A 192 14.95 -2.15 13.20
C THR A 192 14.23 -2.06 11.86
N ALA A 193 14.86 -2.60 10.83
CA ALA A 193 14.35 -2.63 9.48
C ALA A 193 14.48 -4.02 8.86
N GLU A 194 13.52 -4.38 8.03
CA GLU A 194 13.46 -5.66 7.35
C GLU A 194 13.01 -5.46 5.89
N ILE A 195 13.46 -6.36 5.02
CA ILE A 195 13.01 -6.45 3.63
C ILE A 195 12.32 -7.79 3.43
N TYR A 196 11.20 -7.79 2.72
CA TYR A 196 10.42 -8.97 2.38
C TYR A 196 10.40 -9.20 0.89
N ASP A 197 10.69 -10.44 0.50
CA ASP A 197 10.52 -10.95 -0.85
C ASP A 197 9.23 -11.78 -0.93
N PRO A 198 8.17 -11.27 -1.59
CA PRO A 198 6.91 -12.00 -1.73
C PRO A 198 6.97 -13.17 -2.71
N ASP A 199 8.04 -13.32 -3.50
CA ASP A 199 8.23 -14.44 -4.41
C ASP A 199 8.88 -15.63 -3.69
N SER A 200 9.88 -15.39 -2.84
CA SER A 200 10.47 -16.44 -1.99
C SER A 200 9.76 -16.63 -0.64
N ASP A 201 8.88 -15.71 -0.25
CA ASP A 201 8.22 -15.66 1.06
C ASP A 201 9.21 -15.58 2.23
N GLU A 202 10.23 -14.75 2.06
CA GLU A 202 11.36 -14.64 2.97
C GLU A 202 11.60 -13.21 3.43
N TRP A 203 11.93 -13.06 4.72
CA TRP A 203 12.35 -11.81 5.33
C TRP A 203 13.86 -11.81 5.51
N GLN A 204 14.48 -10.66 5.27
CA GLN A 204 15.88 -10.41 5.58
C GLN A 204 15.99 -9.16 6.45
N SER A 205 16.78 -9.25 7.51
CA SER A 205 17.10 -8.09 8.35
C SER A 205 18.02 -7.11 7.60
N LEU A 206 17.71 -5.84 7.71
CA LEU A 206 18.57 -4.75 7.24
C LEU A 206 19.40 -4.20 8.42
N PRO A 207 20.46 -3.43 8.15
CA PRO A 207 21.07 -2.59 9.18
C PRO A 207 20.01 -1.73 9.88
N THR A 208 20.20 -1.47 11.17
CA THR A 208 19.28 -0.59 11.92
C THR A 208 19.41 0.86 11.45
N MET A 209 18.32 1.61 11.55
CA MET A 209 18.32 3.06 11.41
C MET A 209 19.20 3.71 12.49
N ASN A 210 19.63 4.95 12.27
CA ASN A 210 20.40 5.69 13.28
C ASN A 210 19.54 6.11 14.47
N GLU A 211 18.24 6.31 14.25
CA GLU A 211 17.28 6.67 15.29
C GLU A 211 16.06 5.74 15.28
N GLU A 212 15.50 5.45 16.46
CA GLU A 212 14.21 4.77 16.56
C GLU A 212 13.04 5.71 16.22
N ARG A 213 12.01 5.17 15.57
CA ARG A 213 10.90 5.98 15.05
C ARG A 213 9.58 5.22 15.14
N ASP A 214 8.68 5.67 15.99
CA ASP A 214 7.27 5.27 15.99
C ASP A 214 6.42 6.30 15.23
N GLU A 215 5.28 5.88 14.68
CA GLU A 215 4.39 6.70 13.83
C GLU A 215 5.11 7.38 12.64
N CYS A 216 6.13 6.73 12.09
CA CYS A 216 6.88 7.24 10.93
C CYS A 216 6.23 6.88 9.58
N GLN A 217 6.61 7.61 8.53
CA GLN A 217 6.16 7.37 7.17
C GLN A 217 7.26 6.76 6.29
N GLY A 218 6.87 5.84 5.41
CA GLY A 218 7.75 5.20 4.45
C GLY A 218 7.44 5.64 3.02
N VAL A 219 8.48 5.98 2.26
CA VAL A 219 8.34 6.40 0.86
C VAL A 219 9.43 5.73 0.01
N SER A 220 9.04 5.22 -1.15
CA SER A 220 9.96 4.75 -2.18
C SER A 220 10.28 5.91 -3.11
N ILE A 221 11.55 6.33 -3.15
CA ILE A 221 11.97 7.43 -4.04
C ILE A 221 13.41 7.25 -4.49
N GLY A 222 13.66 7.42 -5.79
CA GLY A 222 14.99 7.27 -6.39
C GLY A 222 15.55 5.85 -6.24
N GLY A 223 14.70 4.84 -6.09
CA GLY A 223 15.10 3.46 -5.80
C GLY A 223 15.62 3.24 -4.37
N LYS A 224 15.35 4.17 -3.45
CA LYS A 224 15.68 4.07 -2.03
C LYS A 224 14.41 3.94 -1.18
N PHE A 225 14.57 3.40 0.02
CA PHE A 225 13.51 3.39 1.03
C PHE A 225 13.76 4.51 2.03
N MET A 226 12.92 5.54 2.01
CA MET A 226 13.02 6.70 2.90
C MET A 226 12.02 6.59 4.04
N VAL A 227 12.50 6.79 5.26
CA VAL A 227 11.72 6.81 6.50
C VAL A 227 11.74 8.23 7.06
N ILE A 228 10.57 8.85 7.18
CA ILE A 228 10.43 10.26 7.53
C ILE A 228 9.66 10.39 8.83
N SER A 229 10.07 11.35 9.65
CA SER A 229 9.41 11.70 10.90
C SER A 229 9.33 10.55 11.90
N GLY A 230 8.26 10.52 12.69
CA GLY A 230 8.08 9.69 13.85
C GLY A 230 8.74 10.27 15.10
N TYR A 231 8.63 9.56 16.21
CA TYR A 231 9.21 9.95 17.50
C TYR A 231 9.91 8.78 18.18
N THR A 232 10.77 9.08 19.15
CA THR A 232 11.49 8.11 19.98
C THR A 232 10.66 7.70 21.20
N THR A 233 11.04 6.59 21.84
CA THR A 233 10.35 6.05 23.03
C THR A 233 10.30 7.06 24.16
N ASP A 234 11.37 7.85 24.34
CA ASP A 234 11.50 8.85 25.39
C ASP A 234 10.86 10.21 25.06
N ASN A 235 10.37 10.39 23.83
CA ASN A 235 9.80 11.65 23.34
C ASN A 235 8.48 11.44 22.58
N GLN A 236 7.58 10.61 23.11
CA GLN A 236 6.29 10.30 22.48
C GLN A 236 5.50 11.54 22.09
N GLY A 237 5.03 11.58 20.84
CA GLY A 237 4.33 12.74 20.26
C GLY A 237 5.25 13.89 19.80
N GLY A 238 6.55 13.85 20.12
CA GLY A 238 7.54 14.81 19.66
C GLY A 238 8.10 14.43 18.29
N PHE A 239 7.28 14.59 17.25
CA PHE A 239 7.62 14.21 15.88
C PHE A 239 8.88 14.89 15.35
N ARG A 240 9.80 14.08 14.83
CA ARG A 240 11.03 14.53 14.17
C ARG A 240 10.70 15.19 12.84
N ARG A 241 11.48 16.22 12.51
CA ARG A 241 11.35 16.92 11.23
C ARG A 241 12.09 16.20 10.09
N GLY A 242 13.18 15.52 10.42
CA GLY A 242 14.01 14.79 9.46
C GLY A 242 13.64 13.33 9.27
N GLY A 243 14.45 12.67 8.46
CA GLY A 243 14.33 11.25 8.13
C GLY A 243 15.67 10.62 7.77
N GLU A 244 15.61 9.39 7.32
CA GLU A 244 16.76 8.62 6.85
C GLU A 244 16.36 7.80 5.63
N SER A 245 17.26 7.65 4.66
CA SER A 245 17.03 6.78 3.51
C SER A 245 18.00 5.61 3.49
N TYR A 246 17.46 4.42 3.26
CA TYR A 246 18.22 3.22 2.98
C TYR A 246 18.47 3.11 1.48
N ASP A 247 19.74 3.01 1.08
CA ASP A 247 20.13 2.76 -0.29
C ASP A 247 20.49 1.27 -0.49
N PRO A 248 19.68 0.48 -1.22
CA PRO A 248 19.94 -0.93 -1.47
C PRO A 248 21.25 -1.21 -2.21
N LYS A 249 21.84 -0.23 -2.91
CA LYS A 249 23.11 -0.39 -3.61
C LYS A 249 24.30 -0.29 -2.67
N THR A 250 24.20 0.53 -1.63
CA THR A 250 25.28 0.73 -0.66
C THR A 250 25.06 -0.04 0.64
N LEU A 251 23.84 -0.57 0.83
CA LEU A 251 23.37 -1.27 2.03
C LEU A 251 23.49 -0.43 3.30
N LYS A 252 23.29 0.88 3.19
CA LYS A 252 23.46 1.84 4.30
C LYS A 252 22.28 2.79 4.41
N TRP A 253 22.03 3.19 5.65
CA TRP A 253 21.18 4.34 5.98
C TRP A 253 21.98 5.63 5.87
N VAL A 254 21.36 6.65 5.30
CA VAL A 254 21.90 8.00 5.17
C VAL A 254 20.89 8.96 5.79
N LYS A 255 21.36 9.84 6.67
CA LYS A 255 20.52 10.91 7.24
C LYS A 255 20.07 11.84 6.11
N GLU A 256 18.77 12.11 6.06
CA GLU A 256 18.17 13.04 5.11
C GLU A 256 17.98 14.42 5.71
N ASP A 257 17.46 15.34 4.89
CA ASP A 257 17.19 16.71 5.32
C ASP A 257 16.23 16.76 6.52
N ASP A 258 16.54 17.64 7.48
CA ASP A 258 15.71 17.86 8.65
C ASP A 258 14.42 18.64 8.29
N GLU A 259 14.28 19.17 7.07
CA GLU A 259 13.07 19.88 6.62
C GLU A 259 12.04 18.99 5.87
N LEU A 260 12.27 17.66 5.80
CA LEU A 260 11.40 16.75 5.05
C LEU A 260 9.97 16.65 5.59
N TRP A 261 9.76 16.67 6.91
CA TRP A 261 8.42 16.62 7.52
C TRP A 261 7.76 18.02 7.62
N GLY A 262 8.41 19.05 7.07
CA GLY A 262 7.97 20.44 7.13
C GLY A 262 8.19 21.09 8.49
N SER A 263 8.14 22.43 8.51
CA SER A 263 8.23 23.22 9.74
C SER A 263 6.87 23.78 10.14
N ASP A 264 6.40 23.42 11.33
CA ASP A 264 5.37 24.19 12.05
C ASP A 264 6.01 25.46 12.67
N GLY A 265 6.80 26.22 11.88
CA GLY A 265 7.48 27.44 12.32
C GLY A 265 8.49 27.19 13.45
N ASP A 266 8.55 28.10 14.41
CA ASP A 266 9.52 28.09 15.53
C ASP A 266 9.19 27.09 16.65
N LEU A 267 8.15 26.26 16.50
CA LEU A 267 7.82 25.26 17.52
C LEU A 267 8.87 24.13 17.53
N PRO A 268 9.35 23.67 18.70
CA PRO A 268 10.38 22.65 18.77
C PRO A 268 9.92 21.26 18.28
N TRP A 269 8.62 21.07 18.05
CA TRP A 269 7.97 19.83 17.59
C TRP A 269 6.97 20.14 16.46
N VAL A 270 6.68 19.13 15.63
CA VAL A 270 5.64 19.22 14.57
C VAL A 270 4.33 18.68 15.13
N GLU A 271 3.24 19.45 15.02
CA GLU A 271 1.95 19.14 15.66
C GLU A 271 1.10 18.12 14.89
N SER A 272 1.42 17.79 13.63
CA SER A 272 0.50 17.00 12.79
C SER A 272 1.03 15.63 12.35
N PRO A 273 0.54 14.53 12.96
CA PRO A 273 0.45 13.21 12.31
C PRO A 273 -0.61 13.19 11.17
N ARG A 274 -1.22 14.33 10.86
CA ARG A 274 -2.35 14.47 9.92
C ARG A 274 -1.92 14.69 8.48
N SER A 275 -0.62 14.74 8.20
CA SER A 275 -0.11 14.96 6.84
C SER A 275 0.47 13.68 6.27
N VAL A 276 0.59 13.61 4.96
CA VAL A 276 1.11 12.41 4.28
C VAL A 276 2.08 12.80 3.17
N ILE A 277 3.24 12.15 3.16
CA ILE A 277 4.25 12.28 2.13
C ILE A 277 4.18 11.04 1.25
N PHE A 278 4.25 11.25 -0.06
CA PHE A 278 4.22 10.19 -1.05
C PHE A 278 5.07 10.55 -2.26
N ALA A 279 5.57 9.54 -2.97
CA ALA A 279 6.29 9.74 -4.21
C ALA A 279 5.34 9.67 -5.41
N LEU A 280 5.53 10.57 -6.37
CA LEU A 280 4.81 10.62 -7.63
C LEU A 280 5.79 10.45 -8.80
N PRO A 281 5.65 9.40 -9.62
CA PRO A 281 6.42 9.27 -10.85
C PRO A 281 6.06 10.37 -11.85
N THR A 282 7.06 11.10 -12.36
CA THR A 282 6.86 12.08 -13.43
C THR A 282 7.79 11.81 -14.60
N PRO A 283 7.53 12.36 -15.81
CA PRO A 283 8.45 12.25 -16.94
C PRO A 283 9.85 12.81 -16.66
N LYS A 284 9.99 13.68 -15.64
CA LYS A 284 11.26 14.28 -15.20
C LYS A 284 11.90 13.53 -14.01
N GLY A 285 11.40 12.33 -13.70
CA GLY A 285 11.80 11.55 -12.53
C GLY A 285 10.74 11.57 -11.42
N GLU A 286 10.97 10.80 -10.37
CA GLU A 286 10.10 10.76 -9.20
C GLU A 286 10.16 12.09 -8.43
N ARG A 287 9.01 12.57 -7.97
CA ARG A 287 8.85 13.77 -7.15
C ARG A 287 8.31 13.39 -5.79
N LEU A 288 8.77 14.06 -4.75
CA LEU A 288 8.26 13.89 -3.40
C LEU A 288 7.17 14.93 -3.15
N TRP A 289 5.96 14.47 -2.86
CA TRP A 289 4.81 15.32 -2.58
C TRP A 289 4.39 15.19 -1.12
N HIS A 290 3.88 16.28 -0.56
CA HIS A 290 3.36 16.35 0.80
C HIS A 290 1.95 16.92 0.75
N LEU A 291 0.96 16.12 1.14
CA LEU A 291 -0.37 16.61 1.48
C LEU A 291 -0.34 17.08 2.92
N ASP A 292 -0.13 18.39 3.06
CA ASP A 292 -0.10 19.09 4.33
C ASP A 292 -1.55 19.34 4.78
N CYS A 293 -1.93 18.79 5.93
CA CYS A 293 -3.20 19.06 6.61
C CYS A 293 -2.98 19.70 7.98
N SER A 294 -1.92 20.48 8.13
CA SER A 294 -1.65 21.26 9.35
C SER A 294 -2.67 22.37 9.58
N ALA A 295 -2.68 22.91 10.80
CA ALA A 295 -3.58 24.00 11.19
C ALA A 295 -3.34 25.31 10.40
N ARG A 296 -2.21 25.44 9.69
CA ARG A 296 -1.83 26.65 8.93
C ARG A 296 -2.48 26.77 7.56
N GLY A 297 -3.10 25.69 7.10
CA GLY A 297 -3.74 25.63 5.80
C GLY A 297 -3.38 24.34 5.08
N LYS A 298 -4.34 23.82 4.33
CA LYS A 298 -4.22 22.51 3.67
C LYS A 298 -3.79 22.70 2.23
N CYS A 299 -2.69 22.08 1.83
CA CYS A 299 -2.17 22.18 0.47
C CYS A 299 -1.33 20.97 0.07
N ILE A 300 -1.08 20.84 -1.24
CA ILE A 300 -0.08 19.93 -1.78
C ILE A 300 1.20 20.71 -2.02
N LYS A 301 2.30 20.19 -1.49
CA LYS A 301 3.66 20.71 -1.71
C LYS A 301 4.51 19.69 -2.45
N GLU A 302 5.45 20.16 -3.26
CA GLU A 302 6.50 19.35 -3.90
C GLU A 302 7.86 19.74 -3.32
N TYR A 303 8.69 18.75 -2.99
CA TYR A 303 10.02 19.00 -2.44
C TYR A 303 11.03 19.33 -3.54
N ASP A 304 11.70 20.47 -3.42
CA ASP A 304 12.86 20.82 -4.23
C ASP A 304 14.14 20.33 -3.55
N TRP A 305 14.76 19.30 -4.13
CA TRP A 305 16.00 18.72 -3.62
C TRP A 305 17.22 19.65 -3.70
N ASN A 306 17.22 20.63 -4.60
CA ASN A 306 18.32 21.59 -4.72
C ASN A 306 18.19 22.71 -3.68
N ALA A 307 16.98 23.26 -3.56
CA ALA A 307 16.68 24.34 -2.62
C ALA A 307 16.42 23.84 -1.20
N LYS A 308 16.22 22.52 -1.02
CA LYS A 308 15.90 21.86 0.26
C LYS A 308 14.67 22.49 0.92
N THR A 309 13.63 22.68 0.13
CA THR A 309 12.41 23.37 0.56
C THR A 309 11.16 22.84 -0.14
N TRP A 310 10.02 23.07 0.48
CA TRP A 310 8.72 22.67 -0.05
C TRP A 310 8.06 23.81 -0.83
N CYS A 311 7.67 23.54 -2.07
CA CYS A 311 6.96 24.48 -2.93
C CYS A 311 5.49 24.09 -3.05
N VAL A 312 4.55 25.01 -2.80
CA VAL A 312 3.12 24.76 -2.98
C VAL A 312 2.82 24.54 -4.47
N VAL A 313 2.12 23.44 -4.79
CA VAL A 313 1.86 23.00 -6.17
C VAL A 313 0.38 22.81 -6.49
N ALA A 314 -0.47 22.64 -5.48
CA ALA A 314 -1.92 22.57 -5.60
C ALA A 314 -2.60 22.79 -4.23
N ASP A 315 -3.91 23.06 -4.23
CA ASP A 315 -4.73 23.05 -3.03
C ASP A 315 -5.01 21.61 -2.57
N ALA A 316 -5.30 21.42 -1.28
CA ALA A 316 -5.80 20.14 -0.77
C ALA A 316 -7.25 19.88 -1.24
N PRO A 317 -7.74 18.62 -1.19
CA PRO A 317 -9.14 18.34 -1.50
C PRO A 317 -10.10 19.14 -0.60
N GLU A 318 -11.15 19.70 -1.21
CA GLU A 318 -12.19 20.41 -0.46
C GLU A 318 -12.86 19.46 0.54
N LYS A 319 -13.16 19.96 1.76
CA LYS A 319 -13.74 19.22 2.90
C LYS A 319 -12.84 18.15 3.53
N LEU A 320 -11.61 17.92 3.03
CA LEU A 320 -10.66 17.07 3.75
C LEU A 320 -10.25 17.78 5.04
N GLU A 321 -10.50 17.17 6.19
CA GLU A 321 -10.11 17.71 7.50
C GLU A 321 -8.91 16.99 8.10
N THR A 322 -9.00 15.67 8.28
CA THR A 322 -7.98 14.91 9.00
C THR A 322 -7.79 13.50 8.43
N ASN A 323 -6.69 12.87 8.83
CA ASN A 323 -6.33 11.49 8.49
C ASN A 323 -6.34 11.20 6.98
N PRO A 324 -5.65 11.99 6.16
CA PRO A 324 -5.49 11.67 4.75
C PRO A 324 -4.62 10.42 4.62
N PHE A 325 -5.10 9.49 3.80
CA PHE A 325 -4.30 8.40 3.29
C PHE A 325 -4.30 8.47 1.77
N VAL A 326 -3.13 8.27 1.17
CA VAL A 326 -2.89 8.52 -0.25
C VAL A 326 -2.39 7.26 -0.93
N THR A 327 -2.83 7.04 -2.17
CA THR A 327 -2.19 6.10 -3.08
C THR A 327 -2.10 6.70 -4.48
N VAL A 328 -1.06 6.32 -5.22
CA VAL A 328 -0.86 6.76 -6.60
C VAL A 328 -1.43 5.70 -7.54
N VAL A 329 -2.38 6.10 -8.38
CA VAL A 329 -3.02 5.23 -9.36
C VAL A 329 -2.37 5.47 -10.72
N GLY A 330 -1.85 4.41 -11.32
CA GLY A 330 -1.34 4.44 -12.71
C GLY A 330 -0.07 5.25 -12.92
N GLY A 331 0.52 5.76 -11.83
CA GLY A 331 1.69 6.64 -11.86
C GLY A 331 1.37 8.08 -12.28
N GLU A 332 0.10 8.43 -12.46
CA GLU A 332 -0.29 9.76 -12.96
C GLU A 332 -1.46 10.39 -12.21
N GLU A 333 -2.22 9.57 -11.49
CA GLU A 333 -3.38 9.99 -10.70
C GLU A 333 -3.13 9.79 -9.20
N VAL A 334 -3.76 10.62 -8.37
CA VAL A 334 -3.64 10.54 -6.91
C VAL A 334 -5.01 10.33 -6.32
N PHE A 335 -5.17 9.22 -5.59
CA PHE A 335 -6.37 8.94 -4.81
C PHE A 335 -6.13 9.27 -3.34
N VAL A 336 -7.08 9.97 -2.73
CA VAL A 336 -7.07 10.32 -1.31
C VAL A 336 -8.33 9.81 -0.66
N VAL A 337 -8.19 9.21 0.52
CA VAL A 337 -9.30 8.96 1.45
C VAL A 337 -9.00 9.67 2.77
N GLY A 338 -10.00 10.27 3.39
CA GLY A 338 -9.82 10.99 4.64
C GLY A 338 -11.15 11.42 5.27
N SER A 339 -11.06 11.98 6.47
CA SER A 339 -12.22 12.42 7.26
C SER A 339 -12.64 13.83 6.89
N ASP A 340 -13.94 14.10 6.87
CA ASP A 340 -14.52 15.44 6.72
C ASP A 340 -14.75 16.18 8.05
N GLY A 341 -14.26 15.64 9.16
CA GLY A 341 -14.43 16.21 10.51
C GLY A 341 -15.76 15.80 11.18
N GLU A 342 -16.75 15.34 10.43
CA GLU A 342 -18.04 14.84 10.93
C GLU A 342 -18.06 13.31 11.10
N LYS A 343 -16.87 12.70 11.23
CA LYS A 343 -16.65 11.24 11.33
C LYS A 343 -17.03 10.45 10.06
N LYS A 344 -17.25 11.10 8.92
CA LYS A 344 -17.46 10.43 7.63
C LYS A 344 -16.18 10.45 6.82
N HIS A 345 -15.82 9.31 6.25
CA HIS A 345 -14.73 9.24 5.29
C HIS A 345 -15.25 9.53 3.89
N ARG A 346 -14.52 10.40 3.20
CA ARG A 346 -14.73 10.78 1.81
C ARG A 346 -13.51 10.38 1.00
N ALA A 347 -13.69 10.32 -0.30
CA ALA A 347 -12.64 9.99 -1.24
C ALA A 347 -12.56 11.03 -2.35
N TRP A 348 -11.37 11.28 -2.84
CA TRP A 348 -11.10 12.21 -3.93
C TRP A 348 -10.08 11.62 -4.90
N MET A 349 -10.20 11.98 -6.18
CA MET A 349 -9.24 11.64 -7.22
C MET A 349 -8.71 12.91 -7.88
N MET A 350 -7.39 12.97 -8.08
CA MET A 350 -6.75 13.92 -8.97
C MET A 350 -6.34 13.18 -10.25
N LYS A 351 -7.10 13.36 -11.33
CA LYS A 351 -6.95 12.58 -12.59
C LYS A 351 -5.88 13.08 -13.56
N ASP A 352 -5.21 14.20 -13.26
CA ASP A 352 -4.09 14.69 -14.05
C ASP A 352 -3.18 15.57 -13.18
N THR A 353 -2.16 14.95 -12.61
CA THR A 353 -1.14 15.63 -11.79
C THR A 353 -0.20 16.54 -12.61
N ARG A 354 -0.21 16.43 -13.95
CA ARG A 354 0.74 17.10 -14.85
C ARG A 354 0.19 18.41 -15.41
N ILE A 355 -1.12 18.50 -15.64
CA ILE A 355 -1.73 19.64 -16.32
C ILE A 355 -2.65 20.42 -15.39
N GLN A 356 -3.64 19.75 -14.77
CA GLN A 356 -4.75 20.45 -14.12
C GLN A 356 -4.67 20.46 -12.60
N ARG A 357 -4.12 19.41 -11.99
CA ARG A 357 -4.01 19.25 -10.52
C ARG A 357 -5.30 19.58 -9.76
N LYS A 358 -6.44 19.21 -10.35
CA LYS A 358 -7.77 19.43 -9.77
C LYS A 358 -8.29 18.17 -9.11
N TRP A 359 -8.98 18.35 -7.99
CA TRP A 359 -9.65 17.30 -7.26
C TRP A 359 -11.06 17.07 -7.79
N GLU A 360 -11.43 15.80 -7.91
CA GLU A 360 -12.80 15.34 -8.10
C GLU A 360 -13.22 14.58 -6.84
N GLU A 361 -14.31 15.00 -6.19
CA GLU A 361 -14.91 14.25 -5.08
C GLU A 361 -15.58 12.98 -5.64
N ILE A 362 -15.23 11.83 -5.06
CA ILE A 362 -15.84 10.54 -5.37
C ILE A 362 -17.06 10.36 -4.48
N ILE A 363 -18.18 9.95 -5.07
CA ILE A 363 -19.37 9.57 -4.31
C ILE A 363 -19.09 8.24 -3.61
N VAL A 364 -18.88 8.31 -2.30
CA VAL A 364 -18.72 7.14 -1.43
C VAL A 364 -20.10 6.72 -0.90
N PRO A 365 -20.60 5.51 -1.23
CA PRO A 365 -21.86 5.03 -0.67
C PRO A 365 -21.82 4.96 0.85
N PHE A 366 -22.97 5.14 1.51
CA PHE A 366 -23.06 5.20 2.97
C PHE A 366 -22.40 3.99 3.68
N GLU A 367 -22.59 2.79 3.15
CA GLU A 367 -22.00 1.53 3.65
C GLU A 367 -20.46 1.46 3.55
N PHE A 368 -19.84 2.36 2.79
CA PHE A 368 -18.40 2.52 2.63
C PHE A 368 -17.89 3.87 3.17
N SER A 369 -18.65 4.56 4.03
CA SER A 369 -18.27 5.88 4.58
C SER A 369 -17.57 5.82 5.95
N ASN A 370 -17.33 4.62 6.49
CA ASN A 370 -16.62 4.41 7.74
C ASN A 370 -15.10 4.66 7.60
N PHE A 371 -14.40 4.75 8.73
CA PHE A 371 -12.95 4.93 8.78
C PHE A 371 -12.21 3.98 7.85
N ALA A 372 -11.41 4.56 6.96
CA ALA A 372 -10.67 3.84 5.93
C ALA A 372 -9.23 4.37 5.87
N TYR A 373 -8.29 3.45 5.69
CA TYR A 373 -6.87 3.74 5.69
C TYR A 373 -6.10 2.75 4.83
N SER A 374 -4.79 3.00 4.67
CA SER A 374 -3.88 2.16 3.90
C SER A 374 -4.38 1.86 2.47
N PRO A 375 -4.70 2.90 1.67
CA PRO A 375 -5.12 2.71 0.29
C PRO A 375 -3.96 2.16 -0.53
N VAL A 376 -4.25 1.15 -1.35
CA VAL A 376 -3.30 0.54 -2.27
C VAL A 376 -3.95 0.46 -3.64
N ALA A 377 -3.38 1.19 -4.60
CA ALA A 377 -3.72 1.04 -5.99
C ALA A 377 -2.99 -0.18 -6.58
N PHE A 378 -3.71 -0.98 -7.34
CA PHE A 378 -3.17 -2.10 -8.09
C PHE A 378 -3.91 -2.28 -9.40
N PHE A 379 -3.33 -3.07 -10.28
CA PHE A 379 -3.76 -3.21 -11.66
C PHE A 379 -4.13 -4.64 -11.94
N ILE A 380 -5.31 -4.82 -12.53
CA ILE A 380 -5.88 -6.12 -12.79
C ILE A 380 -6.05 -6.44 -14.27
#